data_AF-A0A5E4L0S4-F1
#
_entry.id   AF-A0A5E4L0S4-F1
#
_cell.length_a   1.000
_cell.length_b   1.000
_cell.length_c   1.000
_cell.angle_alpha   90.00
_cell.angle_beta   90.00
_cell.angle_gamma   90.00
#
_symmetry.space_group_name_H-M   'P 1'
#
loop_
_entity.id
_entity.type
_entity.pdbx_description
1 polymer ?
#
loop_
_entity_poly.entity_id
_entity_poly.type
_entity_poly.pdbx_seq_one_letter_code
_entity_poly.pdbx_strand_id
1 'polypeptide(L)'
;MVEKGDFDKYLIERYNRQVKWYDEKSILNKKLADIFQISIIFLAAITPVLAALELKWPTIVSSSLIAAVSGIFRYCKFDELWHNYRTICETLRKEKNFYDFKMNDYEDANNPEKVFIERVEHFISQENTEWFSIVKKQKIEMT
;
A
#
# COMPACT_ATOMS: atom_id res chain seq x y z
N MET A 1 15.06 -24.66 20.08
CA MET A 1 15.15 -24.78 18.61
C MET A 1 13.72 -24.81 18.10
N VAL A 2 13.42 -24.11 17.00
CA VAL A 2 12.09 -24.23 16.38
C VAL A 2 12.08 -25.58 15.65
N GLU A 3 11.07 -26.41 15.88
CA GLU A 3 10.97 -27.67 15.12
C GLU A 3 10.79 -27.35 13.64
N LYS A 4 11.49 -28.08 12.77
CA LYS A 4 11.48 -27.79 11.32
C LYS A 4 10.07 -27.76 10.73
N GLY A 5 9.17 -28.63 11.21
CA GLY A 5 7.76 -28.67 10.81
C GLY A 5 6.97 -27.41 11.20
N ASP A 6 7.27 -26.81 12.36
CA ASP A 6 6.63 -25.57 12.81
C ASP A 6 7.07 -24.36 11.99
N PHE A 7 8.34 -24.33 11.58
CA PHE A 7 8.87 -23.27 10.74
C PHE A 7 8.28 -23.32 9.32
N ASP A 8 8.23 -24.50 8.71
CA ASP A 8 7.63 -24.67 7.37
C ASP A 8 6.15 -24.27 7.39
N LYS A 9 5.42 -24.63 8.45
CA LYS A 9 4.03 -24.21 8.67
C LYS A 9 3.92 -22.68 8.77
N TYR A 10 4.79 -22.03 9.53
CA TYR A 10 4.83 -20.57 9.63
C TYR A 10 5.08 -19.92 8.26
N LEU A 11 6.04 -20.44 7.48
CA LEU A 11 6.34 -19.91 6.14
C LEU A 11 5.12 -19.95 5.22
N ILE A 12 4.38 -21.06 5.22
CA ILE A 12 3.22 -21.25 4.33
C ILE A 12 2.00 -20.48 4.84
N GLU A 13 1.61 -20.70 6.08
CA GLU A 13 0.33 -20.21 6.61
C GLU A 13 0.36 -18.72 6.98
N ARG A 14 1.52 -18.22 7.41
CA ARG A 14 1.69 -16.86 7.92
C ARG A 14 2.46 -15.99 6.93
N TYR A 15 3.73 -16.28 6.69
CA TYR A 15 4.60 -15.42 5.88
C TYR A 15 4.08 -15.25 4.43
N ASN A 16 3.90 -16.36 3.70
CA ASN A 16 3.47 -16.32 2.30
C ASN A 16 2.08 -15.68 2.16
N ARG A 17 1.17 -15.98 3.10
CA ARG A 17 -0.15 -15.37 3.16
C ARG A 17 -0.07 -13.85 3.33
N GLN A 18 0.80 -13.37 4.21
CA GLN A 18 1.01 -11.93 4.42
C GLN A 18 1.61 -11.26 3.19
N VAL A 19 2.67 -11.83 2.61
CA VAL A 19 3.28 -11.29 1.38
C VAL A 19 2.26 -11.18 0.26
N LYS A 20 1.45 -12.24 0.04
CA LYS A 20 0.40 -12.22 -0.97
C LYS A 20 -0.66 -11.15 -0.70
N TRP A 21 -1.11 -11.02 0.56
CA TRP A 21 -2.07 -10.00 0.94
C TRP A 21 -1.56 -8.58 0.68
N TYR A 22 -0.31 -8.28 1.07
CA TYR A 22 0.30 -6.97 0.82
C TYR A 22 0.48 -6.68 -0.67
N ASP A 23 0.89 -7.67 -1.45
CA ASP A 23 1.06 -7.53 -2.90
C ASP A 23 -0.28 -7.22 -3.59
N GLU A 24 -1.33 -7.99 -3.28
CA GLU A 24 -2.68 -7.76 -3.80
C GLU A 24 -3.23 -6.39 -3.39
N LYS A 25 -3.06 -6.00 -2.12
CA LYS A 25 -3.51 -4.70 -1.62
C LYS A 25 -2.75 -3.54 -2.25
N SER A 26 -1.44 -3.68 -2.47
CA SER A 26 -0.65 -2.66 -3.17
C SER A 26 -1.15 -2.47 -4.59
N ILE A 27 -1.38 -3.56 -5.34
CA ILE A 27 -1.87 -3.49 -6.73
C ILE A 27 -3.25 -2.84 -6.80
N LEU A 28 -4.17 -3.19 -5.89
CA LEU A 28 -5.51 -2.61 -5.87
C LEU A 28 -5.49 -1.11 -5.57
N ASN A 29 -4.73 -0.67 -4.56
CA ASN A 29 -4.63 0.74 -4.22
C ASN A 29 -3.95 1.54 -5.33
N LYS A 30 -2.92 0.99 -5.99
CA LYS A 30 -2.28 1.62 -7.15
C LYS A 30 -3.28 1.80 -8.30
N LYS A 31 -4.02 0.75 -8.66
CA LYS A 31 -5.03 0.82 -9.73
C LYS A 31 -6.10 1.87 -9.43
N LEU A 32 -6.59 1.91 -8.20
CA LEU A 32 -7.54 2.95 -7.79
C LEU A 32 -6.91 4.33 -7.92
N ALA A 33 -5.68 4.52 -7.42
CA ALA A 33 -5.01 5.80 -7.51
C ALA A 33 -4.86 6.28 -8.96
N ASP A 34 -4.38 5.41 -9.84
CA ASP A 34 -4.23 5.67 -11.26
C ASP A 34 -5.58 6.01 -11.90
N ILE A 35 -6.65 5.25 -11.63
CA ILE A 35 -7.99 5.50 -12.20
C ILE A 35 -8.52 6.88 -11.80
N PHE A 36 -8.44 7.23 -10.51
CA PHE A 36 -8.90 8.53 -10.01
C PHE A 36 -8.08 9.67 -10.62
N GLN A 37 -6.75 9.55 -10.61
CA GLN A 37 -5.85 10.58 -11.13
C GLN A 37 -6.03 10.78 -12.64
N ILE A 38 -6.13 9.70 -13.41
CA ILE A 38 -6.37 9.74 -14.85
C ILE A 38 -7.74 10.38 -15.14
N SER A 39 -8.79 10.04 -14.37
CA SER A 39 -10.11 10.64 -14.54
C SER A 39 -10.10 12.15 -14.28
N ILE A 40 -9.38 12.61 -13.26
CA ILE A 40 -9.19 14.04 -12.96
C ILE A 40 -8.49 14.73 -14.12
N ILE A 41 -7.41 14.16 -14.66
CA ILE A 41 -6.66 14.72 -15.79
C ILE A 41 -7.56 14.86 -17.02
N PHE A 42 -8.32 13.81 -17.38
CA PHE A 42 -9.22 13.86 -18.53
C PHE A 42 -10.32 14.92 -18.37
N LEU A 43 -10.95 14.98 -17.18
CA LEU A 43 -11.96 16.00 -16.91
C LEU A 43 -11.36 17.41 -16.96
N ALA A 44 -10.19 17.62 -16.36
CA ALA A 44 -9.52 18.92 -16.38
C ALA A 44 -9.13 19.35 -17.79
N ALA A 45 -8.74 18.41 -18.66
CA ALA A 45 -8.41 18.70 -20.05
C ALA A 45 -9.63 19.02 -20.92
N ILE A 46 -10.79 18.42 -20.65
CA ILE A 46 -12.02 18.67 -21.44
C ILE A 46 -12.75 19.94 -21.02
N THR A 47 -12.65 20.37 -19.75
CA THR A 47 -13.35 21.56 -19.24
C THR A 47 -13.08 22.84 -20.08
N PRO A 48 -11.83 23.19 -20.46
CA PRO A 48 -11.57 24.34 -21.32
C PRO A 48 -12.22 24.22 -22.71
N VAL A 49 -12.30 23.02 -23.27
CA VAL A 49 -12.95 22.77 -24.58
C VAL A 49 -14.46 23.02 -24.47
N LEU A 50 -15.09 22.53 -23.40
CA LEU A 50 -16.52 22.79 -23.14
C LEU A 50 -16.79 24.28 -22.94
N ALA A 51 -15.89 24.98 -22.25
CA ALA A 51 -15.97 26.42 -22.06
C ALA A 51 -15.84 27.18 -23.39
N ALA A 52 -14.92 26.78 -24.27
CA ALA A 52 -14.73 27.38 -25.58
C ALA A 52 -15.92 27.18 -26.53
N LEU A 53 -16.68 26.10 -26.37
CA LEU A 53 -17.93 25.84 -27.09
C LEU A 53 -19.16 26.51 -26.46
N GLU A 54 -18.97 27.37 -25.44
CA GLU A 54 -20.02 28.06 -24.68
C GLU A 54 -21.07 27.11 -24.03
N LEU A 55 -20.68 25.84 -23.80
CA LEU A 55 -21.54 24.82 -23.18
C LEU A 55 -21.55 25.00 -21.65
N LYS A 56 -22.40 25.92 -21.17
CA LYS A 56 -22.47 26.30 -19.73
C LYS A 56 -22.71 25.11 -18.79
N TRP A 57 -23.76 24.33 -19.03
CA TRP A 57 -24.13 23.21 -18.14
C TRP A 57 -23.04 22.12 -18.09
N PRO A 58 -22.53 21.58 -19.22
CA PRO A 58 -21.42 20.62 -19.20
C PRO A 58 -20.16 21.14 -18.51
N THR A 59 -19.82 22.42 -18.70
CA THR A 59 -18.67 23.04 -18.06
C THR A 59 -18.81 23.01 -16.53
N ILE A 60 -19.96 23.45 -16.00
CA ILE A 60 -20.26 23.45 -14.55
C ILE A 60 -20.22 22.03 -13.97
N VAL A 61 -20.81 21.06 -14.67
CA VAL A 61 -20.81 19.66 -14.25
C VAL A 61 -19.39 19.11 -14.21
N SER A 62 -18.59 19.36 -15.26
CA SER A 62 -17.21 18.87 -15.32
C SER A 62 -16.35 19.45 -14.20
N SER A 63 -16.41 20.75 -13.94
CA SER A 63 -15.65 21.40 -12.87
C SER A 63 -16.08 20.91 -11.47
N SER A 64 -17.37 20.69 -11.27
CA SER A 64 -17.90 20.17 -10.01
C SER A 64 -17.45 18.72 -9.77
N LEU A 65 -17.45 17.91 -10.82
CA LEU A 65 -16.99 16.52 -10.76
C LEU A 65 -15.49 16.45 -10.47
N ILE A 66 -14.66 17.31 -11.09
CA ILE A 66 -13.22 17.40 -10.78
C ILE A 66 -13.03 17.67 -9.29
N ALA A 67 -13.74 18.65 -8.73
CA ALA A 67 -13.62 19.02 -7.32
C ALA A 67 -14.02 17.85 -6.40
N ALA A 68 -15.15 17.19 -6.68
CA ALA A 68 -15.62 16.04 -5.91
C ALA A 68 -14.65 14.86 -5.96
N VAL A 69 -14.21 14.47 -7.17
CA VAL A 69 -13.31 13.34 -7.39
C VAL A 69 -11.94 13.62 -6.77
N SER A 70 -11.42 14.85 -6.89
CA SER A 70 -10.15 15.26 -6.27
C SER A 70 -10.23 15.24 -4.74
N GLY A 71 -11.36 15.64 -4.17
CA GLY A 71 -11.62 15.56 -2.74
C GLY A 71 -11.60 14.11 -2.23
N ILE A 72 -12.33 13.22 -2.91
CA ILE A 72 -12.36 11.78 -2.59
C ILE A 72 -10.97 11.16 -2.74
N PHE A 73 -10.26 11.48 -3.82
CA PHE A 73 -8.92 10.96 -4.07
C PHE A 73 -7.92 11.32 -2.96
N ARG A 74 -7.90 12.61 -2.56
CA ARG A 74 -7.05 13.07 -1.44
C ARG A 74 -7.46 12.45 -0.11
N TYR A 75 -8.76 12.27 0.11
CA TYR A 75 -9.28 11.67 1.34
C TYR A 75 -8.86 10.20 1.49
N CYS A 76 -9.02 9.40 0.43
CA CYS A 76 -8.74 7.97 0.49
C CYS A 76 -7.24 7.64 0.59
N LYS A 77 -6.35 8.56 0.20
CA LYS A 77 -4.88 8.39 0.26
C LYS A 77 -4.40 7.09 -0.39
N PHE A 78 -5.01 6.72 -1.52
CA PHE A 78 -4.67 5.50 -2.25
C PHE A 78 -3.18 5.43 -2.62
N ASP A 79 -2.56 6.58 -2.92
CA ASP A 79 -1.12 6.68 -3.17
C ASP A 79 -0.26 6.25 -1.98
N GLU A 80 -0.49 6.87 -0.83
CA GLU A 80 0.25 6.57 0.40
C GLU A 80 0.07 5.10 0.80
N LEU A 81 -1.16 4.57 0.67
CA LEU A 81 -1.46 3.17 0.96
C LEU A 81 -0.75 2.20 0.01
N TRP A 82 -0.77 2.42 -1.30
CA TRP A 82 -0.10 1.48 -2.22
C TRP A 82 1.41 1.47 -2.02
N HIS A 83 2.02 2.65 -1.81
CA HIS A 83 3.45 2.80 -1.54
C HIS A 83 3.85 2.07 -0.25
N ASN A 84 3.07 2.25 0.82
CA ASN A 84 3.30 1.59 2.09
C ASN A 84 3.24 0.06 1.95
N TYR A 85 2.14 -0.47 1.40
CA TYR A 85 1.98 -1.91 1.19
C TYR A 85 3.08 -2.49 0.29
N ARG A 86 3.52 -1.75 -0.75
CA ARG A 86 4.61 -2.19 -1.62
C ARG A 86 5.92 -2.28 -0.85
N THR A 87 6.22 -1.28 -0.03
CA THR A 87 7.45 -1.21 0.76
C THR A 87 7.56 -2.37 1.75
N ILE A 88 6.45 -2.72 2.41
CA ILE A 88 6.39 -3.85 3.34
C ILE A 88 6.52 -5.17 2.59
N CYS A 89 5.81 -5.34 1.48
CA CYS A 89 5.93 -6.53 0.65
C CYS A 89 7.39 -6.78 0.21
N GLU A 90 8.08 -5.74 -0.27
CA GLU A 90 9.48 -5.83 -0.68
C GLU A 90 10.42 -6.02 0.51
N THR A 91 10.14 -5.42 1.67
CA THR A 91 10.88 -5.68 2.92
C THR A 91 10.77 -7.14 3.34
N LEU A 92 9.57 -7.70 3.33
CA LEU A 92 9.33 -9.11 3.67
C LEU A 92 10.02 -10.07 2.68
N ARG A 93 10.00 -9.76 1.37
CA ARG A 93 10.71 -10.54 0.34
C ARG A 93 12.22 -10.48 0.52
N LYS A 94 12.76 -9.27 0.78
CA LYS A 94 14.17 -9.06 1.08
C LYS A 94 14.61 -9.83 2.32
N GLU A 95 13.80 -9.83 3.37
CA GLU A 95 14.08 -10.55 4.60
C GLU A 95 14.17 -12.08 4.35
N LYS A 96 13.29 -12.62 3.51
CA LYS A 96 13.36 -14.04 3.10
C LYS A 96 14.63 -14.36 2.32
N ASN A 97 15.05 -13.47 1.42
CA ASN A 97 16.32 -13.63 0.71
C ASN A 97 17.50 -13.61 1.69
N PHE A 98 17.50 -12.74 2.70
CA PHE A 98 18.55 -12.71 3.71
C PHE A 98 18.63 -13.99 4.52
N TYR A 99 17.48 -14.56 4.91
CA TYR A 99 17.43 -15.87 5.56
C TYR A 99 17.96 -16.98 4.64
N ASP A 100 17.50 -17.02 3.38
CA ASP A 100 17.86 -18.09 2.43
C ASP A 100 19.36 -18.10 2.09
N PHE A 101 19.97 -16.92 1.95
CA PHE A 101 21.39 -16.77 1.67
C PHE A 101 22.25 -16.65 2.93
N LYS A 102 21.66 -16.79 4.13
CA LYS A 102 22.34 -16.65 5.43
C LYS A 102 23.16 -15.36 5.55
N MET A 103 22.60 -14.26 5.04
CA MET A 103 23.27 -12.96 5.07
C MET A 103 22.91 -12.20 6.35
N ASN A 104 23.79 -11.29 6.79
CA ASN A 104 23.52 -10.36 7.88
C ASN A 104 23.23 -11.10 9.21
N ASP A 105 22.11 -10.81 9.88
CA ASP A 105 21.75 -11.38 11.19
C ASP A 105 21.55 -12.90 11.19
N TYR A 106 21.66 -13.57 10.02
CA TYR A 106 21.54 -15.01 9.85
C TYR A 106 22.88 -15.75 9.71
N GLU A 107 23.98 -15.03 9.51
CA GLU A 107 25.30 -15.64 9.25
C GLU A 107 25.82 -16.41 10.48
N ASP A 108 25.76 -15.78 11.66
CA ASP A 108 26.23 -16.32 12.94
C ASP A 108 25.10 -16.71 13.89
N ALA A 109 23.86 -16.78 13.41
CA ALA A 109 22.70 -17.05 14.26
C ALA A 109 22.66 -18.51 14.73
N ASN A 110 22.59 -18.72 16.04
CA ASN A 110 22.35 -20.05 16.63
C ASN A 110 20.98 -20.65 16.26
N ASN A 111 20.00 -19.83 15.90
CA ASN A 111 18.65 -20.25 15.52
C ASN A 111 18.08 -19.26 14.49
N PRO A 112 18.49 -19.36 13.22
CA PRO A 112 18.11 -18.40 12.18
C PRO A 112 16.60 -18.39 11.91
N GLU A 113 15.90 -19.51 12.12
CA GLU A 113 14.44 -19.61 11.98
C GLU A 113 13.72 -18.69 12.97
N LYS A 114 14.17 -18.70 14.23
CA LYS A 114 13.59 -17.84 15.27
C LYS A 114 13.83 -16.36 14.97
N VAL A 115 15.05 -16.00 14.56
CA VAL A 115 15.40 -14.62 14.19
C VAL A 115 14.53 -14.14 13.03
N PHE A 116 14.28 -15.01 12.04
CA PHE A 116 13.41 -14.69 10.91
C PHE A 116 11.98 -14.41 11.34
N ILE A 117 11.40 -15.29 12.16
CA ILE A 117 10.02 -15.10 12.67
C ILE A 117 9.90 -13.79 13.44
N GLU A 118 10.84 -13.51 14.35
CA GLU A 118 10.82 -12.28 15.16
C GLU A 118 10.90 -11.02 14.29
N ARG A 119 11.74 -11.02 13.25
CA ARG A 119 11.89 -9.88 12.34
C ARG A 119 10.66 -9.69 11.44
N VAL A 120 10.10 -10.77 10.89
CA VAL A 120 8.88 -10.71 10.09
C VAL A 120 7.72 -10.15 10.92
N GLU A 121 7.48 -10.66 12.13
CA GLU A 121 6.41 -10.15 12.98
C GLU A 121 6.69 -8.71 13.45
N HIS A 122 7.95 -8.34 13.64
CA HIS A 122 8.33 -6.96 13.93
C HIS A 122 7.94 -6.01 12.79
N PHE A 123 8.26 -6.34 11.53
CA PHE A 123 7.87 -5.52 10.37
C PHE A 123 6.35 -5.41 10.22
N ILE A 124 5.62 -6.50 10.45
CA ILE A 124 4.15 -6.49 10.40
C ILE A 124 3.57 -5.62 11.54
N SER A 125 4.14 -5.70 12.74
CA SER A 125 3.70 -4.88 13.89
C SER A 125 3.98 -3.39 13.68
N GLN A 126 5.15 -3.06 13.13
CA GLN A 126 5.51 -1.70 12.76
C GLN A 126 4.52 -1.12 11.74
N GLU A 127 4.20 -1.86 10.68
CA GLU A 127 3.19 -1.40 9.73
C GLU A 127 1.88 -1.10 10.45
N ASN A 128 1.36 -2.01 11.27
CA ASN A 128 0.03 -1.82 11.84
C ASN A 128 -0.06 -0.47 12.57
N THR A 129 1.02 -0.07 13.24
CA THR A 129 1.17 1.26 13.86
C THR A 129 1.17 2.40 12.84
N GLU A 130 1.89 2.24 11.74
CA GLU A 130 1.94 3.21 10.64
C GLU A 130 0.59 3.36 9.93
N TRP A 131 -0.12 2.26 9.67
CA TRP A 131 -1.48 2.28 9.10
C TRP A 131 -2.46 3.03 10.01
N PHE A 132 -2.42 2.78 11.32
CA PHE A 132 -3.21 3.56 12.28
C PHE A 132 -2.89 5.06 12.22
N SER A 133 -1.62 5.42 11.97
CA SER A 133 -1.22 6.81 11.82
C SER A 133 -1.80 7.45 10.56
N ILE A 134 -1.82 6.74 9.43
CA ILE A 134 -2.41 7.18 8.16
C ILE A 134 -3.91 7.42 8.33
N VAL A 135 -4.62 6.45 8.95
CA VAL A 135 -6.06 6.55 9.23
C VAL A 135 -6.37 7.67 10.23
N LYS A 136 -5.56 7.85 11.27
CA LYS A 136 -5.71 8.95 12.22
C LYS A 136 -5.53 10.31 11.54
N LYS A 137 -4.54 10.43 10.65
CA LYS A 137 -4.29 11.65 9.87
C LYS A 137 -5.47 11.98 8.96
N GLN A 138 -6.08 10.98 8.32
CA GLN A 138 -7.35 11.16 7.57
C GLN A 138 -8.47 11.71 8.46
N LYS A 139 -8.57 11.24 9.71
CA LYS A 139 -9.59 11.73 10.66
C LYS A 139 -9.38 13.18 11.10
N ILE A 140 -8.13 13.59 11.33
CA ILE A 140 -7.78 14.96 11.74
C ILE A 140 -8.06 15.94 10.60
N GLU A 141 -7.75 15.59 9.35
CA GLU A 141 -8.03 16.44 8.18
C GLU A 141 -9.54 16.70 7.95
N MET A 142 -10.43 16.00 8.67
CA MET A 142 -11.88 16.24 8.65
C MET A 142 -12.40 17.17 9.76
N THR A 143 -11.59 17.51 10.76
CA THR A 143 -12.02 18.29 11.95
C THR A 143 -11.53 19.72 11.88
#